data_AF-A0A7G2MGV7-F1
#
_entry.id   AF-A0A7G2MGV7-F1
#
_cell.length_a   1.000
_cell.length_b   1.000
_cell.length_c   1.000
_cell.angle_alpha   90.00
_cell.angle_beta   90.00
_cell.angle_gamma   90.00
#
_symmetry.space_group_name_H-M   'P 1'
#
loop_
_entity.id
_entity.type
_entity.pdbx_description
1 polymer ?
#
loop_
_entity_poly.entity_id
_entity_poly.type
_entity_poly.pdbx_seq_one_letter_code
_entity_poly.pdbx_strand_id
1 'polypeptide(L)'
;MTTNKKVEKPKEETKNLLPMELIPEKTEIVPPLKEEPKEVNKDEEIESLKKQLEEANKKLQEPVNLEERIQYYQRKQELIMQLDRLISESERLKTIQEEIEECIEDDEFECESYKLSLGKLSQYRNDTVFSMNNPVVIGDVINCVLNRINAKMDKLKTEIAC
;
A
#
# COMPACT_ATOMS: atom_id res chain seq x y z
N MET A 1 -2.47 43.21 46.27
CA MET A 1 -3.66 43.93 46.79
C MET A 1 -4.53 44.20 45.57
N THR A 2 -5.79 43.80 45.42
CA THR A 2 -6.88 43.51 46.38
C THR A 2 -8.02 42.83 45.58
N THR A 3 -8.51 41.66 46.04
CA THR A 3 -9.94 41.26 46.27
C THR A 3 -11.02 41.58 45.19
N ASN A 4 -11.92 40.71 44.70
CA ASN A 4 -12.99 39.87 45.31
C ASN A 4 -13.65 39.03 44.17
N LYS A 5 -13.97 37.72 44.24
CA LYS A 5 -15.02 36.94 44.96
C LYS A 5 -16.47 37.02 44.41
N LYS A 6 -17.05 35.81 44.16
CA LYS A 6 -18.48 35.35 44.24
C LYS A 6 -19.29 35.34 42.92
N VAL A 7 -19.56 34.18 42.29
CA VAL A 7 -20.61 33.11 42.49
C VAL A 7 -22.05 33.59 42.26
N GLU A 8 -22.75 33.04 41.23
CA GLU A 8 -24.09 32.41 41.30
C GLU A 8 -24.67 32.07 39.88
N LYS A 9 -25.08 30.79 39.69
CA LYS A 9 -26.16 30.29 38.81
C LYS A 9 -27.31 29.85 39.78
N PRO A 10 -28.55 29.47 39.38
CA PRO A 10 -29.15 29.22 38.05
C PRO A 10 -30.58 29.84 37.91
N LYS A 11 -31.31 29.56 36.81
CA LYS A 11 -32.77 29.32 36.83
C LYS A 11 -33.31 28.77 35.51
N GLU A 12 -34.11 27.73 35.65
CA GLU A 12 -34.82 26.91 34.68
C GLU A 12 -36.32 27.20 34.89
N GLU A 13 -37.09 27.47 33.83
CA GLU A 13 -38.56 27.52 33.90
C GLU A 13 -39.18 26.93 32.61
N THR A 14 -39.61 25.67 32.72
CA THR A 14 -40.64 25.02 31.91
C THR A 14 -42.02 25.62 32.20
N LYS A 15 -42.86 25.79 31.17
CA LYS A 15 -44.33 25.63 31.23
C LYS A 15 -44.95 25.86 29.84
N ASN A 16 -45.64 24.85 29.30
CA ASN A 16 -47.09 24.91 29.12
C ASN A 16 -47.65 23.57 28.61
N LEU A 17 -48.64 23.09 29.35
CA LEU A 17 -49.47 21.91 29.12
C LEU A 17 -50.69 22.27 28.27
N LEU A 18 -51.21 21.22 27.60
CA LEU A 18 -52.38 21.12 26.71
C LEU A 18 -53.71 21.60 27.33
N PRO A 19 -54.79 21.65 26.52
CA PRO A 19 -55.96 20.87 26.91
C PRO A 19 -56.51 19.96 25.81
N MET A 20 -57.27 19.00 26.32
CA MET A 20 -57.74 17.73 25.78
C MET A 20 -59.25 17.81 25.56
N GLU A 21 -59.78 17.29 24.45
CA GLU A 21 -61.21 17.00 24.30
C GLU A 21 -61.42 15.54 23.84
N LEU A 22 -62.42 14.90 24.44
CA LEU A 22 -62.75 13.47 24.43
C LEU A 22 -63.96 13.17 23.50
N ILE A 23 -63.80 12.25 22.52
CA ILE A 23 -64.55 10.98 22.21
C ILE A 23 -66.11 11.05 22.13
N PRO A 24 -66.84 10.43 21.14
CA PRO A 24 -66.84 8.96 20.89
C PRO A 24 -67.05 8.36 19.47
N GLU A 25 -66.25 7.31 19.24
CA GLU A 25 -66.55 5.90 18.87
C GLU A 25 -67.37 5.45 17.63
N LYS A 26 -66.88 4.33 17.06
CA LYS A 26 -67.38 3.41 15.98
C LYS A 26 -67.02 3.86 14.57
N THR A 27 -66.32 3.12 13.72
CA THR A 27 -66.16 1.68 13.40
C THR A 27 -65.02 1.69 12.36
N GLU A 28 -64.06 0.77 12.19
CA GLU A 28 -64.07 -0.68 12.06
C GLU A 28 -62.57 -1.07 12.03
N ILE A 29 -62.10 -1.93 12.93
CA ILE A 29 -60.68 -2.30 13.00
C ILE A 29 -60.47 -3.47 12.04
N VAL A 30 -59.89 -3.19 10.87
CA VAL A 30 -59.27 -4.23 10.04
C VAL A 30 -58.06 -4.75 10.83
N PRO A 31 -57.95 -6.06 11.12
CA PRO A 31 -56.81 -6.56 11.86
C PRO A 31 -55.53 -6.35 11.04
N PRO A 32 -54.45 -5.80 11.64
CA PRO A 32 -53.15 -5.81 10.96
C PRO A 32 -52.76 -7.28 10.78
N LEU A 33 -52.54 -7.67 9.53
CA LEU A 33 -51.86 -8.91 9.18
C LEU A 33 -50.65 -9.05 10.08
N LYS A 34 -50.66 -10.08 10.94
CA LYS A 34 -49.46 -10.53 11.64
C LYS A 34 -48.48 -10.89 10.54
N GLU A 35 -47.48 -10.04 10.31
CA GLU A 35 -46.25 -10.48 9.66
C GLU A 35 -45.64 -11.52 10.59
N GLU A 36 -45.83 -12.78 10.24
CA GLU A 36 -45.07 -13.87 10.83
C GLU A 36 -43.58 -13.54 10.67
N PRO A 37 -42.74 -13.75 11.70
CA PRO A 37 -41.31 -13.63 11.53
C PRO A 37 -40.93 -14.63 10.45
N LYS A 38 -40.47 -14.16 9.29
CA LYS A 38 -39.84 -15.02 8.29
C LYS A 38 -38.78 -15.80 9.04
N GLU A 39 -38.96 -17.12 9.17
CA GLU A 39 -37.89 -18.03 9.54
C GLU A 39 -36.83 -17.86 8.45
N VAL A 40 -35.88 -16.97 8.70
CA VAL A 40 -34.64 -16.95 7.95
C VAL A 40 -34.04 -18.33 8.20
N ASN A 41 -33.95 -19.12 7.14
CA ASN A 41 -33.47 -20.50 7.20
C ASN A 41 -31.98 -20.44 7.59
N LYS A 42 -31.72 -20.42 8.90
CA LYS A 42 -30.39 -20.14 9.48
C LYS A 42 -29.33 -21.10 8.92
N ASP A 43 -29.74 -22.30 8.55
CA ASP A 43 -28.88 -23.33 8.00
C ASP A 43 -28.37 -22.98 6.59
N GLU A 44 -29.23 -22.41 5.72
CA GLU A 44 -28.81 -21.93 4.39
C GLU A 44 -27.91 -20.71 4.49
N GLU A 45 -28.18 -19.83 5.44
CA GLU A 45 -27.36 -18.64 5.69
C GLU A 45 -25.97 -19.03 6.24
N ILE A 46 -25.92 -20.00 7.17
CA ILE A 46 -24.67 -20.58 7.69
C ILE A 46 -23.87 -21.28 6.58
N GLU A 47 -24.53 -22.01 5.68
CA GLU A 47 -23.85 -22.70 4.58
C GLU A 47 -23.30 -21.70 3.54
N SER A 48 -24.06 -20.64 3.25
CA SER A 48 -23.60 -19.53 2.39
C SER A 48 -22.40 -18.80 3.00
N LEU A 49 -22.42 -18.55 4.31
CA LEU A 49 -21.32 -17.91 5.04
C LEU A 49 -20.09 -18.83 5.09
N LYS A 50 -20.25 -20.14 5.30
CA LYS A 50 -19.14 -21.10 5.22
C LYS A 50 -18.51 -21.11 3.84
N LYS A 51 -19.30 -21.10 2.78
CA LYS A 51 -18.81 -21.04 1.40
C LYS A 51 -18.07 -19.74 1.11
N GLN A 52 -18.60 -18.60 1.58
CA GLN A 52 -17.91 -17.30 1.49
C GLN A 52 -16.62 -17.28 2.29
N LEU A 53 -16.58 -17.92 3.46
CA LEU A 53 -15.41 -17.99 4.33
C LEU A 53 -14.35 -18.92 3.73
N GLU A 54 -14.75 -20.01 3.09
CA GLU A 54 -13.86 -20.91 2.35
C GLU A 54 -13.34 -20.25 1.05
N GLU A 55 -14.17 -19.50 0.33
CA GLU A 55 -13.74 -18.70 -0.82
C GLU A 55 -12.84 -17.53 -0.39
N ALA A 56 -13.11 -16.89 0.75
CA ALA A 56 -12.27 -15.83 1.30
C ALA A 56 -10.92 -16.39 1.81
N ASN A 57 -10.93 -17.55 2.46
CA ASN A 57 -9.70 -18.25 2.86
C ASN A 57 -8.92 -18.80 1.68
N LYS A 58 -9.56 -19.15 0.55
CA LYS A 58 -8.83 -19.46 -0.70
C LYS A 58 -8.24 -18.21 -1.36
N LYS A 59 -8.85 -17.04 -1.14
CA LYS A 59 -8.35 -15.75 -1.65
C LYS A 59 -7.23 -15.18 -0.77
N LEU A 60 -7.25 -15.44 0.54
CA LEU A 60 -6.08 -15.24 1.40
C LEU A 60 -5.09 -16.38 1.14
N GLN A 61 -4.06 -16.15 0.34
CA GLN A 61 -2.91 -17.08 0.23
C GLN A 61 -2.06 -17.12 1.52
N GLU A 62 -2.67 -17.01 2.70
CA GLU A 62 -1.95 -17.10 3.97
C GLU A 62 -1.82 -18.58 4.38
N PRO A 63 -0.60 -19.07 4.65
CA PRO A 63 -0.41 -20.48 4.99
C PRO A 63 -1.12 -20.85 6.29
N VAL A 64 -1.78 -22.02 6.27
CA VAL A 64 -2.63 -22.49 7.36
C VAL A 64 -1.80 -23.00 8.55
N ASN A 65 -0.56 -23.44 8.31
CA ASN A 65 0.36 -23.94 9.34
C ASN A 65 1.39 -22.87 9.77
N LEU A 66 1.79 -22.88 11.05
CA LEU A 66 2.74 -21.94 11.63
C LEU A 66 4.10 -21.94 10.92
N GLU A 67 4.64 -23.12 10.60
CA GLU A 67 5.94 -23.24 9.92
C GLU A 67 5.89 -22.64 8.50
N GLU A 68 4.85 -22.96 7.75
CA GLU A 68 4.64 -22.41 6.40
C GLU A 68 4.44 -20.89 6.46
N ARG A 69 3.76 -20.39 7.50
CA ARG A 69 3.54 -18.96 7.71
C ARG A 69 4.85 -18.23 8.04
N ILE A 70 5.72 -18.83 8.85
CA ILE A 70 7.07 -18.30 9.11
C ILE A 70 7.87 -18.20 7.81
N GLN A 71 7.90 -19.28 7.02
CA GLN A 71 8.63 -19.30 5.74
C GLN A 71 8.06 -18.30 4.73
N TYR A 72 6.74 -18.16 4.65
CA TYR A 72 6.08 -17.17 3.81
C TYR A 72 6.52 -15.74 4.15
N TYR A 73 6.49 -15.35 5.43
CA TYR A 73 6.90 -13.99 5.81
C TYR A 73 8.41 -13.77 5.70
N GLN A 74 9.24 -14.79 5.95
CA GLN A 74 10.69 -14.70 5.71
C GLN A 74 10.98 -14.45 4.22
N ARG A 75 10.30 -15.19 3.34
CA ARG A 75 10.43 -14.97 1.89
C ARG A 75 9.94 -13.58 1.48
N LYS A 76 8.83 -13.12 2.04
CA LYS A 76 8.29 -11.78 1.78
C LYS A 76 9.26 -10.68 2.23
N GLN A 77 9.88 -10.84 3.40
CA GLN A 77 10.91 -9.92 3.90
C GLN A 77 12.14 -9.88 2.99
N GLU A 78 12.62 -11.04 2.54
CA GLU A 78 13.73 -11.14 1.58
C GLU A 78 13.42 -10.37 0.28
N LEU A 79 12.20 -10.51 -0.25
CA LEU A 79 11.76 -9.79 -1.45
C LEU A 79 11.70 -8.28 -1.22
N ILE A 80 11.24 -7.83 -0.05
CA ILE A 80 11.21 -6.41 0.33
C ILE A 80 12.65 -5.86 0.38
N MET A 81 13.57 -6.57 1.02
CA MET A 81 14.98 -6.15 1.07
C MET A 81 15.62 -6.04 -0.33
N GLN A 82 15.28 -6.98 -1.23
CA GLN A 82 15.73 -6.91 -2.62
C GLN A 82 15.13 -5.71 -3.36
N LEU A 83 13.86 -5.40 -3.10
CA LEU A 83 13.19 -4.23 -3.68
C LEU A 83 13.84 -2.93 -3.20
N ASP A 84 14.07 -2.77 -1.89
CA ASP A 84 14.70 -1.59 -1.31
C ASP A 84 16.09 -1.35 -1.91
N ARG A 85 16.88 -2.42 -2.08
CA ARG A 85 18.18 -2.34 -2.74
C ARG A 85 18.08 -1.82 -4.18
N LEU A 86 17.11 -2.30 -4.95
CA LEU A 86 16.90 -1.85 -6.34
C LEU A 86 16.42 -0.39 -6.40
N ILE A 87 15.62 0.06 -5.45
CA ILE A 87 15.18 1.45 -5.33
C ILE A 87 16.39 2.35 -5.10
N SER A 88 17.23 2.05 -4.11
CA SER A 88 18.43 2.86 -3.82
C SER A 88 19.42 2.90 -4.98
N GLU A 89 19.65 1.77 -5.68
CA GLU A 89 20.50 1.76 -6.87
C GLU A 89 19.88 2.57 -8.02
N SER A 90 18.55 2.51 -8.20
CA SER A 90 17.87 3.32 -9.22
C SER A 90 17.98 4.81 -8.93
N GLU A 91 17.85 5.24 -7.67
CA GLU A 91 17.99 6.64 -7.29
C GLU A 91 19.41 7.12 -7.55
N ARG A 92 20.41 6.34 -7.12
CA ARG A 92 21.82 6.66 -7.36
C ARG A 92 22.15 6.78 -8.85
N LEU A 93 21.64 5.86 -9.68
CA LEU A 93 21.86 5.91 -11.12
C LEU A 93 21.17 7.10 -11.79
N LYS A 94 20.02 7.57 -11.27
CA LYS A 94 19.36 8.79 -11.78
C LYS A 94 20.19 10.03 -11.49
N THR A 95 20.76 10.16 -10.29
CA THR A 95 21.67 11.27 -9.98
C THR A 95 22.88 11.27 -10.91
N ILE A 96 23.51 10.10 -11.14
CA ILE A 96 24.63 9.99 -12.07
C ILE A 96 24.18 10.30 -13.51
N GLN A 97 22.97 9.92 -13.91
CA GLN A 97 22.43 10.23 -15.24
C GLN A 97 22.33 11.75 -15.47
N GLU A 98 21.85 12.50 -14.48
CA GLU A 98 21.80 13.97 -14.52
C GLU A 98 23.21 14.56 -14.69
N GLU A 99 24.20 14.06 -13.94
CA GLU A 99 25.60 14.49 -14.07
C GLU A 99 26.23 14.13 -15.42
N ILE A 100 25.82 13.01 -16.03
CA ILE A 100 26.27 12.62 -17.37
C ILE A 100 25.63 13.52 -18.43
N GLU A 101 24.38 13.93 -18.25
CA GLU A 101 23.71 14.87 -19.16
C GLU A 101 24.46 16.22 -19.19
N GLU A 102 24.91 16.73 -18.04
CA GLU A 102 25.79 17.90 -17.98
C GLU A 102 27.11 17.66 -18.75
N CYS A 103 27.72 16.48 -18.62
CA CYS A 103 28.93 16.14 -19.37
C CYS A 103 28.70 16.12 -20.89
N ILE A 104 27.53 15.68 -21.35
CA ILE A 104 27.17 15.64 -22.79
C ILE A 104 26.99 17.07 -23.32
N GLU A 105 26.40 17.97 -22.53
CA GLU A 105 26.27 19.39 -22.90
C GLU A 105 27.64 20.07 -23.06
N ASP A 106 28.61 19.69 -22.22
CA ASP A 106 29.98 20.20 -22.28
C ASP A 106 30.80 19.61 -23.46
N ASP A 107 30.82 18.28 -23.62
CA ASP A 107 31.49 17.57 -24.72
C ASP A 107 30.84 16.20 -24.99
N GLU A 108 30.32 16.01 -26.20
CA GLU A 108 29.68 14.75 -26.62
C GLU A 108 30.69 13.60 -26.81
N PHE A 109 31.97 13.89 -27.03
CA PHE A 109 32.96 12.89 -27.42
C PHE A 109 33.68 12.25 -26.23
N GLU A 110 34.08 13.02 -25.24
CA GLU A 110 34.82 12.53 -24.08
C GLU A 110 34.48 13.34 -22.81
N CYS A 111 34.39 12.66 -21.66
CA CYS A 111 34.35 13.32 -20.36
C CYS A 111 35.47 12.78 -19.44
N GLU A 112 35.95 13.61 -18.51
CA GLU A 112 36.99 13.22 -17.57
C GLU A 112 36.41 12.64 -16.27
N SER A 113 35.19 13.04 -15.92
CA SER A 113 34.52 12.69 -14.67
C SER A 113 34.09 11.23 -14.59
N TYR A 114 33.81 10.61 -15.74
CA TYR A 114 33.20 9.28 -15.79
C TYR A 114 33.88 8.35 -16.79
N LYS A 115 33.90 7.06 -16.43
CA LYS A 115 34.48 6.00 -17.26
C LYS A 115 33.63 4.74 -17.16
N LEU A 116 33.10 4.29 -18.30
CA LEU A 116 32.53 2.96 -18.43
C LEU A 116 33.68 1.96 -18.55
N SER A 117 33.63 0.90 -17.74
CA SER A 117 34.60 -0.19 -17.83
C SER A 117 33.93 -1.55 -17.68
N LEU A 118 34.41 -2.52 -18.46
CA LEU A 118 34.04 -3.92 -18.36
C LEU A 118 35.22 -4.70 -17.83
N GLY A 119 35.05 -5.28 -16.64
CA GLY A 119 36.04 -6.16 -16.03
C GLY A 119 35.72 -7.63 -16.24
N LYS A 120 36.75 -8.46 -16.39
CA LYS A 120 36.65 -9.91 -16.23
C LYS A 120 36.97 -10.26 -14.79
N LEU A 121 35.99 -10.82 -14.11
CA LEU A 121 36.19 -11.33 -12.75
C LEU A 121 37.10 -12.56 -12.81
N SER A 122 38.19 -12.53 -12.04
CA SER A 122 39.02 -13.70 -11.78
C SER A 122 39.29 -13.83 -10.29
N GLN A 123 39.69 -15.02 -9.84
CA GLN A 123 39.97 -15.28 -8.42
C GLN A 123 41.12 -14.43 -7.84
N TYR A 124 41.99 -13.90 -8.70
CA TYR A 124 43.24 -13.24 -8.26
C TYR A 124 43.33 -11.77 -8.66
N ARG A 125 42.79 -11.38 -9.81
CA ARG A 125 42.74 -9.98 -10.28
C ARG A 125 41.52 -9.70 -11.15
N ASN A 126 40.98 -8.49 -11.03
CA ASN A 126 39.97 -8.02 -11.95
C ASN A 126 40.67 -7.29 -13.10
N ASP A 127 40.67 -7.91 -14.27
CA ASP A 127 41.29 -7.32 -15.46
C ASP A 127 40.24 -6.51 -16.23
N THR A 128 40.54 -5.24 -16.51
CA THR A 128 39.70 -4.41 -17.39
C THR A 128 39.90 -4.87 -18.83
N VAL A 129 38.83 -5.36 -19.45
CA VAL A 129 38.81 -5.86 -20.83
C VAL A 129 38.40 -4.76 -21.82
N PHE A 130 37.59 -3.82 -21.36
CA PHE A 130 37.13 -2.69 -22.16
C PHE A 130 36.96 -1.48 -21.26
N SER A 131 37.25 -0.30 -21.80
CA SER A 131 36.87 0.95 -21.14
C SER A 131 36.73 2.10 -22.12
N MET A 132 35.83 3.02 -21.81
CA MET A 132 35.62 4.26 -22.56
C MET A 132 35.12 5.37 -21.63
N ASN A 133 35.30 6.61 -22.06
CA ASN A 133 34.92 7.83 -21.34
C ASN A 133 33.95 8.71 -22.16
N ASN A 134 33.31 8.17 -23.19
CA ASN A 134 32.31 8.92 -23.95
C ASN A 134 31.01 9.04 -23.13
N PRO A 135 30.55 10.26 -22.80
CA PRO A 135 29.42 10.47 -21.91
C PRO A 135 28.09 10.03 -22.53
N VAL A 136 27.91 10.16 -23.85
CA VAL A 136 26.70 9.66 -24.55
C VAL A 136 26.54 8.16 -24.36
N VAL A 137 27.60 7.39 -24.63
CA VAL A 137 27.55 5.93 -24.49
C VAL A 137 27.40 5.52 -23.02
N ILE A 138 28.01 6.25 -22.08
CA ILE A 138 27.81 6.02 -20.64
C ILE A 138 26.32 6.22 -20.29
N GLY A 139 25.71 7.33 -20.73
CA GLY A 139 24.30 7.64 -20.49
C GLY A 139 23.36 6.59 -21.07
N ASP A 140 23.60 6.14 -22.30
CA ASP A 140 22.82 5.06 -22.93
C ASP A 140 22.85 3.76 -22.12
N VAL A 141 24.03 3.41 -21.60
CA VAL A 141 24.18 2.22 -20.76
C VAL A 141 23.44 2.39 -19.43
N ILE A 142 23.54 3.55 -18.78
CA ILE A 142 22.81 3.84 -17.53
C ILE A 142 21.30 3.74 -17.76
N ASN A 143 20.78 4.35 -18.83
CA ASN A 143 19.37 4.28 -19.19
C ASN A 143 18.89 2.84 -19.45
N CYS A 144 19.70 2.04 -20.17
CA CYS A 144 19.41 0.62 -20.38
C CYS A 144 19.34 -0.15 -19.05
N VAL A 145 20.26 0.11 -18.13
CA VAL A 145 20.28 -0.52 -16.80
C VAL A 145 19.08 -0.08 -15.96
N LEU A 146 18.76 1.22 -15.92
CA LEU A 146 17.60 1.77 -15.21
C LEU A 146 16.29 1.11 -15.67
N ASN A 147 16.09 0.97 -16.99
CA ASN A 147 14.92 0.30 -17.54
C ASN A 147 14.80 -1.17 -17.08
N ARG A 148 15.92 -1.89 -17.00
CA ARG A 148 15.96 -3.27 -16.47
C ARG A 148 15.70 -3.33 -14.96
N ILE A 149 16.19 -2.35 -14.20
CA ILE A 149 15.92 -2.23 -12.76
C ILE A 149 14.43 -2.00 -12.54
N ASN A 150 13.82 -1.05 -13.23
CA ASN A 150 12.37 -0.77 -13.16
C ASN A 150 11.54 -2.03 -13.44
N ALA A 151 11.84 -2.75 -14.53
CA ALA A 151 11.14 -3.99 -14.86
C ALA A 151 11.28 -5.08 -13.78
N LYS A 152 12.42 -5.13 -13.07
CA LYS A 152 12.60 -6.06 -11.93
C LYS A 152 11.85 -5.59 -10.68
N MET A 153 11.84 -4.29 -10.40
CA MET A 153 11.09 -3.72 -9.28
C MET A 153 9.59 -3.99 -9.44
N ASP A 154 9.03 -3.85 -10.64
CA ASP A 154 7.61 -4.11 -10.88
C ASP A 154 7.24 -5.59 -10.66
N LYS A 155 8.15 -6.51 -11.03
CA LYS A 155 7.99 -7.94 -10.73
C LYS A 155 8.00 -8.20 -9.23
N LEU A 156 8.95 -7.63 -8.48
CA LEU A 156 9.02 -7.78 -7.03
C LEU A 156 7.80 -7.20 -6.33
N LYS A 157 7.35 -6.01 -6.72
CA LYS A 157 6.12 -5.39 -6.18
C LYS A 157 4.90 -6.29 -6.37
N THR A 158 4.80 -6.93 -7.54
CA THR A 158 3.72 -7.88 -7.83
C THR A 158 3.82 -9.13 -6.95
N GLU A 159 5.02 -9.71 -6.81
CA GLU A 159 5.26 -10.91 -5.99
C GLU A 159 5.02 -10.64 -4.48
N ILE A 160 5.33 -9.43 -3.99
CA ILE A 160 5.07 -9.02 -2.61
C ILE A 160 3.58 -8.75 -2.34
N ALA A 161 2.84 -8.30 -3.35
CA ALA A 161 1.41 -8.00 -3.23
C ALA A 161 0.53 -9.27 -3.26
N CYS A 162 1.03 -10.37 -3.80
CA CYS A 162 0.42 -11.70 -3.73
C CYS A 162 0.64 -12.36 -2.36
#